data_AF-A0AAN4WLA5-F1
#
_entry.id   AF-A0AAN4WLA5-F1
#
_cell.length_a   1.000
_cell.length_b   1.000
_cell.length_c   1.000
_cell.angle_alpha   90.00
_cell.angle_beta   90.00
_cell.angle_gamma   90.00
#
_symmetry.space_group_name_H-M   'P 1'
#
loop_
_entity.id
_entity.type
_entity.pdbx_description
1 polymer ?
#
loop_
_entity_poly.entity_id
_entity_poly.type
_entity_poly.pdbx_seq_one_letter_code
_entity_poly.pdbx_strand_id
1 'polypeptide(L)'
;MKYIIIDALLNGTGIRDKYKGGYIDPRSLGLSGVTIVRLNNWLSEYWEEHYNGYIDGAIIDALDQEGRRIAMRIKKELPEMNVEYFSDARMTSEMI
;
A
#
# COMPACT_ATOMS: atom_id res chain seq x y z
N MET A 1 -17.67 7.21 -6.19
CA MET A 1 -16.41 6.63 -6.71
C MET A 1 -15.86 5.67 -5.66
N LYS A 2 -15.39 4.49 -6.06
CA LYS A 2 -14.67 3.61 -5.15
C LYS A 2 -13.21 4.06 -5.11
N TYR A 3 -12.68 4.28 -3.91
CA TYR A 3 -11.36 4.90 -3.73
C TYR A 3 -10.65 4.17 -2.61
N ILE A 4 -9.51 3.57 -2.96
CA ILE A 4 -8.63 2.89 -2.02
C ILE A 4 -7.27 3.57 -1.93
N ILE A 5 -6.65 3.46 -0.77
CA ILE A 5 -5.26 3.84 -0.51
C ILE A 5 -4.46 2.55 -0.36
N ILE A 6 -3.37 2.42 -1.11
CA ILE A 6 -2.33 1.43 -0.83
C ILE A 6 -1.50 2.03 0.29
N ASP A 7 -1.66 1.45 1.48
CA ASP A 7 -1.37 2.12 2.73
C ASP A 7 -0.26 1.39 3.48
N ALA A 8 0.87 2.08 3.66
CA ALA A 8 2.04 1.55 4.36
C ALA A 8 1.89 1.56 5.89
N LEU A 9 0.79 2.08 6.44
CA LEU A 9 0.59 2.19 7.89
C LEU A 9 0.72 0.84 8.61
N LEU A 10 1.35 0.90 9.79
CA LEU A 10 1.47 -0.24 10.72
C LEU A 10 0.09 -0.83 11.07
N ASN A 11 0.03 -2.16 11.18
CA ASN A 11 -1.16 -2.95 11.55
C ASN A 11 -2.36 -2.86 10.58
N GLY A 12 -2.15 -2.32 9.37
CA GLY A 12 -3.14 -2.34 8.31
C GLY A 12 -3.22 -3.66 7.53
N THR A 13 -4.05 -3.69 6.51
CA THR A 13 -4.08 -4.77 5.50
C THR A 13 -3.34 -4.41 4.22
N GLY A 14 -2.67 -3.25 4.20
CA GLY A 14 -2.06 -2.66 3.00
C GLY A 14 -3.06 -1.95 2.09
N ILE A 15 -4.37 -2.05 2.35
CA ILE A 15 -5.42 -1.36 1.60
C ILE A 15 -6.43 -0.73 2.55
N ARG A 16 -6.59 0.60 2.48
CA ARG A 16 -7.58 1.35 3.26
C ARG A 16 -8.64 1.97 2.35
N ASP A 17 -9.90 1.92 2.78
CA ASP A 17 -10.98 2.69 2.16
C ASP A 17 -10.77 4.18 2.45
N LYS A 18 -10.62 5.02 1.41
CA LYS A 18 -10.34 6.46 1.58
C LYS A 18 -11.43 7.20 2.35
N TYR A 19 -12.69 6.81 2.16
CA TYR A 19 -13.84 7.54 2.71
C TYR A 19 -14.33 6.96 4.03
N LYS A 20 -14.25 5.64 4.19
CA LYS A 20 -14.67 4.96 5.42
C LYS A 20 -13.55 4.82 6.44
N GLY A 21 -12.29 4.97 6.03
CA GLY A 21 -11.10 4.89 6.89
C GLY A 21 -10.76 3.48 7.38
N GLY A 22 -11.58 2.47 7.09
CA GLY A 22 -11.35 1.08 7.47
C GLY A 22 -10.43 0.34 6.49
N TYR A 23 -9.71 -0.66 7.02
CA TYR A 23 -8.89 -1.55 6.20
C TYR A 23 -9.75 -2.59 5.47
N ILE A 24 -9.35 -2.88 4.23
CA ILE A 24 -10.04 -3.82 3.34
C ILE A 24 -9.18 -5.07 3.20
N ASP A 25 -9.76 -6.27 3.35
CA ASP A 25 -9.07 -7.52 3.01
C ASP A 25 -8.77 -7.55 1.49
N PRO A 26 -7.50 -7.63 1.06
CA PRO A 26 -7.15 -7.66 -0.36
C PRO A 26 -7.85 -8.78 -1.15
N ARG A 27 -8.17 -9.91 -0.50
CA ARG A 27 -8.90 -11.04 -1.11
C ARG A 27 -10.34 -10.69 -1.45
N SER A 28 -10.96 -9.78 -0.68
CA SER A 28 -12.34 -9.34 -0.92
C SER A 28 -12.50 -8.47 -2.16
N LEU A 29 -11.40 -7.91 -2.67
CA LEU A 29 -11.37 -7.08 -3.87
C LEU A 29 -11.19 -7.88 -5.16
N GLY A 30 -10.99 -9.20 -5.09
CA GLY A 30 -10.75 -10.03 -6.28
C GLY A 30 -9.38 -9.81 -6.93
N LEU A 31 -8.40 -9.29 -6.17
CA LEU A 31 -7.02 -9.14 -6.63
C LEU A 31 -6.38 -10.50 -6.91
N SER A 32 -5.45 -10.52 -7.87
CA SER A 32 -4.69 -11.72 -8.19
C SER A 32 -3.83 -12.15 -7.00
N GLY A 33 -3.66 -13.48 -6.83
CA GLY A 33 -2.85 -14.02 -5.73
C GLY A 33 -1.40 -13.48 -5.74
N VAL A 34 -0.84 -13.23 -6.92
CA VAL A 34 0.49 -12.63 -7.09
C VAL A 34 0.53 -11.21 -6.50
N THR A 35 -0.49 -10.40 -6.76
CA THR A 35 -0.58 -9.03 -6.23
C THR A 35 -0.77 -9.03 -4.72
N ILE A 36 -1.59 -9.94 -4.19
CA ILE A 36 -1.82 -10.07 -2.73
C ILE A 36 -0.54 -10.49 -2.01
N VAL A 37 0.18 -11.49 -2.52
CA VAL A 37 1.46 -11.93 -1.92
C VAL A 37 2.47 -10.78 -1.91
N ARG A 38 2.59 -10.06 -3.03
CA ARG A 38 3.51 -8.93 -3.16
C ARG A 38 3.17 -7.78 -2.22
N LEU A 39 1.89 -7.45 -2.07
CA LEU A 39 1.39 -6.46 -1.11
C LEU A 39 1.74 -6.86 0.33
N ASN A 40 1.47 -8.10 0.72
CA ASN A 40 1.72 -8.57 2.08
C ASN A 40 3.21 -8.56 2.44
N ASN A 41 4.07 -8.98 1.50
CA ASN A 41 5.52 -8.95 1.70
C ASN A 41 6.01 -7.51 1.87
N TRP A 42 5.63 -6.62 0.95
CA TRP A 42 5.97 -5.20 1.03
C TRP A 42 5.51 -4.56 2.35
N LEU A 43 4.29 -4.84 2.79
CA LEU A 43 3.75 -4.31 4.04
C LEU A 43 4.52 -4.80 5.25
N SER A 44 4.91 -6.09 5.27
CA SER A 44 5.75 -6.66 6.32
C SER A 44 7.11 -5.98 6.41
N GLU A 45 7.77 -5.76 5.28
CA GLU A 45 9.06 -5.05 5.23
C GLU A 45 8.92 -3.59 5.69
N TYR A 46 7.81 -2.92 5.33
CA TYR A 46 7.52 -1.57 5.80
C TYR A 46 7.33 -1.50 7.33
N TRP A 47 6.71 -2.53 7.91
CA TRP A 47 6.53 -2.63 9.35
C TRP A 47 7.85 -2.88 10.09
N GLU A 48 8.75 -3.69 9.52
CA GLU A 48 10.10 -3.85 10.07
C GLU A 48 10.82 -2.48 10.14
N GLU A 49 10.73 -1.69 9.07
CA GLU A 49 11.31 -0.35 9.04
C GLU A 49 10.63 0.65 9.97
N HIS A 50 9.32 0.50 10.24
CA HIS A 50 8.63 1.26 11.27
C HIS A 50 9.26 1.03 12.65
N TYR A 51 9.52 -0.23 13.02
CA TYR A 51 10.18 -0.56 14.29
C TYR A 51 11.65 -0.11 14.32
N ASN A 52 12.32 -0.06 13.17
CA ASN A 52 13.66 0.50 13.03
C ASN A 52 13.67 2.04 13.04
N GLY A 53 12.50 2.69 13.11
CA GLY A 53 12.38 4.15 13.18
C GLY A 53 12.72 4.88 11.87
N TYR A 54 12.62 4.18 10.72
CA TYR A 54 12.86 4.73 9.39
C TYR A 54 14.24 5.41 9.20
N ILE A 55 15.28 4.87 9.84
CA ILE A 55 16.62 5.49 9.88
C ILE A 55 17.31 5.46 8.51
N ASP A 56 17.14 4.39 7.74
CA ASP A 56 17.80 4.23 6.44
C ASP A 56 16.90 4.74 5.29
N GLY A 57 17.16 5.98 4.85
CA GLY A 57 16.42 6.60 3.76
C GLY A 57 16.46 5.83 2.44
N ALA A 58 17.52 5.06 2.16
CA ALA A 58 17.63 4.29 0.92
C ALA A 58 16.68 3.08 0.94
N ILE A 59 16.50 2.45 2.10
CA ILE A 59 15.49 1.39 2.28
C ILE A 59 14.09 1.97 2.11
N ILE A 60 13.81 3.13 2.71
CA ILE A 60 12.51 3.81 2.56
C ILE A 60 12.23 4.18 1.10
N ASP A 61 13.25 4.64 0.36
CA ASP A 61 13.13 4.90 -1.08
C ASP A 61 12.74 3.65 -1.87
N ALA A 62 13.36 2.51 -1.58
CA ALA A 62 13.07 1.25 -2.23
C ALA A 62 11.64 0.76 -1.89
N LEU A 63 11.26 0.81 -0.61
CA LEU A 63 9.92 0.43 -0.15
C LEU A 63 8.84 1.32 -0.76
N ASP A 64 9.05 2.63 -0.83
CA ASP A 64 8.10 3.54 -1.44
C ASP A 64 7.98 3.33 -2.94
N GLN A 65 9.09 3.02 -3.62
CA GLN A 65 9.06 2.68 -5.03
C GLN A 65 8.27 1.39 -5.28
N GLU A 66 8.41 0.42 -4.39
CA GLU A 66 7.69 -0.84 -4.47
C GLU A 66 6.19 -0.69 -4.18
N GLY A 67 5.83 0.09 -3.16
CA GLY A 67 4.44 0.45 -2.86
C GLY A 67 3.74 1.12 -4.04
N ARG A 68 4.42 2.06 -4.73
CA ARG A 68 3.93 2.65 -5.99
C ARG A 68 3.73 1.62 -7.10
N ARG A 69 4.64 0.65 -7.27
CA ARG A 69 4.49 -0.43 -8.26
C ARG A 69 3.29 -1.32 -7.95
N ILE A 70 3.07 -1.64 -6.69
CA ILE A 70 1.90 -2.40 -6.23
C ILE A 70 0.63 -1.61 -6.51
N ALA A 71 0.60 -0.31 -6.20
CA ALA A 71 -0.54 0.55 -6.46
C ALA A 71 -0.89 0.64 -7.95
N MET A 72 0.12 0.82 -8.82
CA MET A 72 -0.08 0.79 -10.28
C MET A 72 -0.63 -0.54 -10.77
N ARG A 73 -0.21 -1.66 -10.16
CA ARG A 73 -0.71 -3.00 -10.50
C ARG A 73 -2.16 -3.19 -10.06
N ILE A 74 -2.49 -2.79 -8.84
CA ILE A 74 -3.86 -2.83 -8.32
C ILE A 74 -4.79 -1.95 -9.19
N LYS A 75 -4.34 -0.76 -9.61
CA LYS A 75 -5.09 0.09 -10.55
C LYS A 75 -5.39 -0.59 -11.88
N LYS A 76 -4.47 -1.42 -12.39
CA LYS A 76 -4.69 -2.21 -13.61
C LYS A 76 -5.68 -3.36 -13.40
N GLU A 77 -5.65 -4.01 -12.24
CA GLU A 77 -6.57 -5.10 -11.90
C GLU A 77 -7.97 -4.58 -11.54
N LEU A 78 -8.07 -3.35 -11.01
CA LEU A 78 -9.31 -2.69 -10.59
C LEU A 78 -9.46 -1.31 -11.28
N PRO A 79 -9.67 -1.28 -12.62
CA PRO A 79 -9.63 -0.04 -13.39
C PRO A 79 -10.66 1.01 -12.95
N GLU A 80 -11.78 0.58 -12.36
CA GLU A 80 -12.87 1.44 -11.88
C GLU A 80 -12.59 2.12 -10.53
N MET A 81 -11.55 1.71 -9.82
CA MET A 81 -11.16 2.29 -8.53
C MET A 81 -10.19 3.46 -8.72
N ASN A 82 -10.34 4.53 -7.95
CA ASN A 82 -9.23 5.46 -7.74
C ASN A 82 -8.26 4.84 -6.76
N VAL A 83 -6.96 4.98 -7.05
CA VAL A 83 -5.90 4.41 -6.24
C VAL A 83 -4.93 5.53 -5.88
N GLU A 84 -4.62 5.61 -4.59
CA GLU A 84 -3.60 6.49 -4.03
C GLU A 84 -2.57 5.62 -3.32
N TYR A 85 -1.32 6.05 -3.33
CA TYR A 85 -0.27 5.48 -2.52
C TYR A 85 -0.04 6.36 -1.28
N PHE A 86 0.14 5.77 -0.11
CA PHE A 86 0.53 6.45 1.13
C PHE A 86 1.81 5.87 1.70
N SER A 87 2.77 6.75 1.97
CA SER A 87 4.05 6.44 2.64
C SER A 87 3.94 6.80 4.12
N ASP A 88 4.06 5.80 5.00
CA ASP A 88 4.02 6.00 6.46
C ASP A 88 5.28 6.72 6.94
N ALA A 89 6.45 6.32 6.43
CA ALA A 89 7.73 6.91 6.81
C ALA A 89 7.82 8.42 6.48
N ARG A 90 7.10 8.87 5.46
CA ARG A 90 7.16 10.26 4.96
C ARG A 90 5.90 11.05 5.24
N MET A 91 4.82 10.39 5.67
CA MET A 91 3.51 11.00 5.86
C MET A 91 3.00 11.71 4.59
N THR A 92 3.31 11.16 3.41
CA THR A 92 2.95 11.72 2.11
C THR A 92 2.06 10.79 1.32
N SER A 93 1.23 11.35 0.45
CA SER A 93 0.36 10.58 -0.44
C SER A 93 0.48 11.04 -1.88
N GLU A 94 0.28 10.11 -2.81
CA GLU A 94 0.39 10.34 -4.26
C GLU A 94 -0.73 9.62 -5.01
N MET A 95 -1.34 10.29 -5.98
CA MET A 95 -2.33 9.68 -6.88
C MET A 95 -1.66 8.81 -7.94
N ILE A 96 -2.23 7.64 -8.22
CA ILE A 96 -1.72 6.65 -9.17
C ILE A 96 -2.59 6.56 -10.42
#